data_AF-A0A1Z8Q4L6-F1
#
_entry.id   AF-A0A1Z8Q4L6-F1
#
_cell.length_a   1.000
_cell.length_b   1.000
_cell.length_c   1.000
_cell.angle_alpha   90.00
_cell.angle_beta   90.00
_cell.angle_gamma   90.00
#
_symmetry.space_group_name_H-M   'P 1'
#
loop_
_entity.id
_entity.type
_entity.pdbx_description
1 polymer ?
#
loop_
_entity_poly.entity_id
_entity_poly.type
_entity_poly.pdbx_seq_one_letter_code
_entity_poly.pdbx_strand_id
1 'polypeptide(L)'
;MEQFVIVLLASFAAVFIATALFYECLCLISRFVSGMTTKHRPIMFVMIGGIFVAHAISILVYAVIFWALIHYAGFADLSGHIPDHFPTYLYFSATSYSSLGVGDVFPAEGLRFLTGVEAINGLILITWSAAFTYFSVQKMWEAHGIETKFCKGCD
;
A
#
# COMPACT_ATOMS: atom_id res chain seq x y z
N MET A 1 5.67 -20.21 22.20
CA MET A 1 6.83 -19.32 21.98
C MET A 1 7.29 -19.36 20.53
N GLU A 2 7.45 -20.54 19.93
CA GLU A 2 7.93 -20.68 18.54
C GLU A 2 7.06 -19.95 17.50
N GLN A 3 5.73 -20.14 17.54
CA GLN A 3 4.79 -19.43 16.63
C GLN A 3 4.88 -17.90 16.74
N PHE A 4 5.08 -17.36 17.94
CA PHE A 4 5.21 -15.91 18.14
C PHE A 4 6.46 -15.35 17.46
N VAL A 5 7.59 -16.06 17.54
CA VAL A 5 8.83 -15.66 16.87
C VAL A 5 8.67 -15.70 15.35
N ILE A 6 7.99 -16.72 14.82
CA ILE A 6 7.70 -16.81 13.37
C ILE A 6 6.87 -15.61 12.92
N VAL A 7 5.78 -15.28 13.63
CA VAL A 7 4.96 -14.10 13.28
C VAL A 7 5.76 -12.81 13.35
N LEU A 8 6.60 -12.65 14.37
CA LEU A 8 7.41 -11.45 14.52
C LEU A 8 8.40 -11.29 13.36
N LEU A 9 9.10 -12.35 12.97
CA LEU A 9 9.99 -12.36 11.82
C LEU A 9 9.24 -12.10 10.50
N ALA A 10 8.08 -12.74 10.34
CA ALA A 10 7.21 -12.54 9.17
C ALA A 10 6.71 -11.09 9.08
N SER A 11 6.34 -10.47 10.20
CA SER A 11 5.94 -9.07 10.26
C SER A 11 7.06 -8.13 9.82
N PHE A 12 8.28 -8.32 10.34
CA PHE A 12 9.42 -7.51 9.90
C PHE A 12 9.71 -7.71 8.43
N ALA A 13 9.79 -8.95 7.96
CA ALA A 13 10.01 -9.26 6.55
C ALA A 13 8.93 -8.65 5.66
N ALA A 14 7.66 -8.76 6.04
CA ALA A 14 6.53 -8.16 5.33
C ALA A 14 6.69 -6.65 5.18
N VAL A 15 7.01 -5.95 6.27
CA VAL A 15 7.22 -4.50 6.26
C VAL A 15 8.35 -4.13 5.31
N PHE A 16 9.53 -4.75 5.46
CA PHE A 16 10.68 -4.43 4.62
C PHE A 16 10.42 -4.72 3.14
N ILE A 17 9.83 -5.87 2.80
CA ILE A 17 9.53 -6.26 1.42
C ILE A 17 8.48 -5.32 0.82
N ALA A 18 7.36 -5.09 1.53
CA ALA A 18 6.28 -4.23 1.04
C ALA A 18 6.78 -2.79 0.84
N THR A 19 7.49 -2.22 1.82
CA THR A 19 8.03 -0.86 1.72
C THR A 19 9.09 -0.73 0.62
N ALA A 20 9.97 -1.73 0.45
CA ALA A 20 10.97 -1.71 -0.63
C ALA A 20 10.30 -1.77 -2.02
N LEU A 21 9.37 -2.70 -2.23
CA LEU A 21 8.63 -2.81 -3.49
C LEU A 21 7.82 -1.55 -3.77
N PHE A 22 7.19 -0.97 -2.75
CA PHE A 22 6.46 0.28 -2.87
C PHE A 22 7.36 1.43 -3.31
N TYR A 23 8.52 1.57 -2.66
CA TYR A 23 9.52 2.56 -3.02
C TYR A 23 10.02 2.39 -4.46
N GLU A 24 10.34 1.17 -4.88
CA GLU A 24 10.73 0.88 -6.25
C GLU A 24 9.62 1.24 -7.25
N CYS A 25 8.35 0.97 -6.92
CA CYS A 25 7.22 1.42 -7.74
C CYS A 25 7.18 2.95 -7.86
N LEU A 26 7.37 3.70 -6.76
CA LEU A 26 7.44 5.17 -6.82
C LEU A 26 8.60 5.65 -7.68
N CYS A 27 9.77 5.01 -7.59
CA CYS A 27 10.92 5.32 -8.45
C CYS A 27 10.62 5.05 -9.92
N LEU A 28 9.97 3.92 -10.26
CA LEU A 28 9.56 3.59 -11.62
C LEU A 28 8.54 4.60 -12.16
N ILE A 29 7.53 4.95 -11.37
CA ILE A 29 6.53 5.97 -11.73
C ILE A 29 7.23 7.31 -11.98
N SER A 30 8.13 7.72 -11.10
CA SER A 30 8.88 8.98 -11.24
C SER A 30 9.73 9.01 -12.51
N ARG A 31 10.47 7.94 -12.79
CA ARG A 31 11.25 7.80 -14.03
C ARG A 31 10.36 7.84 -15.27
N PHE A 32 9.26 7.09 -15.26
CA PHE A 32 8.32 7.03 -16.38
C PHE A 32 7.69 8.40 -16.67
N VAL A 33 7.22 9.09 -15.63
CA VAL A 33 6.63 10.43 -15.74
C VAL A 33 7.66 11.46 -16.22
N SER A 34 8.92 11.38 -15.74
CA SER A 34 9.97 12.32 -16.15
C SER A 34 10.31 12.25 -17.64
N GLY A 35 10.08 11.09 -18.28
CA GLY A 35 10.28 10.91 -19.72
C GLY A 35 9.10 11.38 -20.59
N MET A 36 7.96 11.74 -19.99
CA MET A 36 6.77 12.15 -20.74
C MET A 36 6.86 13.63 -21.15
N THR A 37 6.84 13.90 -22.45
CA THR A 37 6.77 15.27 -23.03
C THR A 37 5.33 15.77 -23.25
N THR A 38 4.33 15.04 -22.73
CA THR A 38 2.90 15.27 -22.97
C THR A 38 2.29 16.30 -22.00
N LYS A 39 1.11 16.85 -22.35
CA LYS A 39 0.27 17.72 -21.50
C LYS A 39 0.04 17.12 -20.10
N HIS A 40 -0.18 17.96 -19.09
CA HIS A 40 -0.25 17.60 -17.66
C HIS A 40 -1.33 16.59 -17.25
N ARG A 41 -2.45 16.52 -17.96
CA ARG A 41 -3.59 15.66 -17.58
C ARG A 41 -3.26 14.16 -17.57
N PRO A 42 -2.67 13.57 -18.63
CA PRO A 42 -2.27 12.16 -18.61
C PRO A 42 -1.19 11.83 -17.56
N ILE A 43 -0.31 12.77 -17.21
CA ILE A 43 0.69 12.56 -16.14
C ILE A 43 0.00 12.23 -14.81
N MET A 44 -1.07 12.97 -14.47
CA MET A 44 -1.84 12.74 -13.24
C MET A 44 -2.48 11.36 -13.20
N PHE A 45 -3.09 10.92 -14.31
CA PHE A 45 -3.69 9.57 -14.40
C PHE A 45 -2.65 8.47 -14.28
N VAL A 46 -1.48 8.65 -14.91
CA VAL A 46 -0.36 7.70 -14.82
C VAL A 46 0.18 7.63 -13.39
N MET A 47 0.36 8.76 -12.72
CA MET A 47 0.82 8.80 -11.33
C MET A 47 -0.17 8.11 -10.38
N ILE A 48 -1.45 8.50 -10.40
CA ILE A 48 -2.47 7.93 -9.51
C ILE A 48 -2.66 6.45 -9.80
N GLY A 49 -2.72 6.05 -11.07
CA GLY A 49 -2.82 4.65 -11.47
C GLY A 49 -1.61 3.84 -11.02
N GLY A 50 -0.40 4.36 -11.19
CA GLY A 50 0.82 3.71 -10.71
C GLY A 50 0.86 3.55 -9.19
N ILE A 51 0.45 4.57 -8.43
CA ILE A 51 0.37 4.51 -6.97
C ILE A 51 -0.66 3.45 -6.53
N PHE A 52 -1.81 3.37 -7.21
CA PHE A 52 -2.80 2.34 -6.93
C PHE A 52 -2.24 0.92 -7.15
N VAL A 53 -1.48 0.72 -8.23
CA VAL A 53 -0.75 -0.55 -8.48
C VAL A 53 0.29 -0.83 -7.39
N ALA A 54 1.04 0.18 -6.94
CA ALA A 54 2.02 0.03 -5.86
C ALA A 54 1.37 -0.44 -4.54
N HIS A 55 0.20 0.11 -4.19
CA HIS A 55 -0.59 -0.36 -3.04
C HIS A 55 -1.10 -1.78 -3.25
N ALA A 56 -1.62 -2.11 -4.44
CA ALA A 56 -2.08 -3.46 -4.75
C ALA A 56 -0.97 -4.51 -4.63
N ILE A 57 0.26 -4.19 -5.05
CA ILE A 57 1.44 -5.06 -4.87
C ILE A 57 1.76 -5.22 -3.38
N SER A 58 1.70 -4.15 -2.60
CA SER A 58 1.95 -4.21 -1.15
C SER A 58 0.92 -5.10 -0.43
N ILE A 59 -0.35 -4.95 -0.79
CA ILE A 59 -1.45 -5.81 -0.30
C ILE A 59 -1.20 -7.28 -0.70
N LEU A 60 -0.77 -7.53 -1.95
CA LEU A 60 -0.47 -8.87 -2.41
C LEU A 60 0.63 -9.54 -1.58
N VAL A 61 1.67 -8.79 -1.18
CA VAL A 61 2.74 -9.31 -0.30
C VAL A 61 2.16 -9.82 1.01
N TYR A 62 1.33 -9.02 1.69
CA TYR A 62 0.72 -9.43 2.95
C TYR A 62 -0.24 -10.61 2.76
N ALA A 63 -1.07 -10.59 1.73
CA ALA A 63 -1.95 -11.71 1.40
C ALA A 63 -1.20 -13.03 1.21
N VAL A 64 -0.07 -13.01 0.47
CA VAL A 64 0.80 -14.17 0.29
C VAL A 64 1.40 -14.63 1.63
N ILE A 65 1.80 -13.71 2.50
CA ILE A 65 2.36 -14.05 3.82
C ILE A 65 1.30 -14.70 4.71
N PHE A 66 0.07 -14.16 4.79
CA PHE A 66 -1.02 -14.81 5.54
C PHE A 66 -1.32 -16.21 5.00
N TRP A 67 -1.47 -16.32 3.68
CA TRP A 67 -1.71 -17.61 3.03
C TRP A 67 -0.60 -18.62 3.34
N ALA A 68 0.67 -18.21 3.25
CA ALA A 68 1.81 -19.07 3.50
C ALA A 68 1.93 -19.48 4.98
N LEU A 69 1.69 -18.57 5.92
CA LEU A 69 1.72 -18.89 7.35
C LEU A 69 0.64 -19.91 7.71
N ILE A 70 -0.57 -19.74 7.19
CA ILE A 70 -1.69 -20.66 7.44
C ILE A 70 -1.44 -22.03 6.82
N HIS A 71 -1.08 -22.08 5.53
CA HIS A 71 -0.97 -23.34 4.80
C HIS A 71 0.32 -24.13 5.07
N TYR A 72 1.42 -23.46 5.41
CA TYR A 72 2.73 -24.11 5.53
C TYR A 72 3.38 -24.01 6.91
N ALA A 73 2.97 -23.05 7.75
CA ALA A 73 3.53 -22.87 9.09
C ALA A 73 2.57 -23.26 10.23
N GLY A 74 1.40 -23.83 9.91
CA GLY A 74 0.46 -24.42 10.87
C GLY A 74 -0.28 -23.39 11.72
N PHE A 75 -0.48 -22.17 11.20
CA PHE A 75 -1.32 -21.17 11.84
C PHE A 75 -2.79 -21.48 11.59
N ALA A 76 -3.65 -21.11 12.55
CA ALA A 76 -5.09 -21.25 12.41
C ALA A 76 -5.62 -20.38 11.25
N ASP A 77 -6.61 -20.93 10.53
CA ASP A 77 -7.26 -20.27 9.41
C ASP A 77 -7.88 -18.92 9.80
N LEU A 78 -8.10 -18.08 8.79
CA LEU A 78 -8.90 -16.88 8.95
C LEU A 78 -10.33 -17.28 9.36
N SER A 79 -10.85 -16.58 10.36
CA SER A 79 -12.22 -16.74 10.82
C SER A 79 -13.17 -15.83 10.05
N GLY A 80 -14.44 -16.23 9.99
CA GLY A 80 -15.46 -15.63 9.13
C GLY A 80 -16.02 -16.71 8.20
N HIS A 81 -17.33 -16.75 7.97
CA HIS A 81 -17.97 -17.80 7.15
C HIS A 81 -17.66 -17.62 5.65
N ILE A 82 -16.39 -17.74 5.26
CA ILE A 82 -15.91 -17.48 3.90
C ILE A 82 -15.08 -18.68 3.42
N PRO A 83 -15.14 -19.05 2.13
CA PRO A 83 -14.30 -20.11 1.58
C PRO A 83 -12.81 -19.82 1.76
N ASP A 84 -12.04 -20.86 2.08
CA ASP A 84 -10.58 -20.80 2.11
C ASP A 84 -10.03 -20.82 0.67
N HIS A 85 -9.91 -19.65 0.06
CA HIS A 85 -9.25 -19.46 -1.23
C HIS A 85 -8.38 -18.21 -1.22
N PHE A 86 -7.38 -18.15 -2.11
CA PHE A 86 -6.44 -17.03 -2.17
C PHE A 86 -7.10 -15.62 -2.18
N PRO A 87 -8.23 -15.39 -2.89
CA PRO A 87 -8.94 -14.11 -2.85
C PRO A 87 -9.40 -13.66 -1.45
N THR A 88 -9.64 -14.59 -0.52
CA THR A 88 -10.04 -14.28 0.87
C THR A 88 -8.88 -13.61 1.61
N TYR A 89 -7.65 -14.09 1.40
CA TYR A 89 -6.43 -13.47 1.95
C TYR A 89 -6.16 -12.11 1.33
N LEU A 90 -6.39 -11.98 0.03
CA LEU A 90 -6.25 -10.69 -0.67
C LEU A 90 -7.26 -9.65 -0.15
N TYR A 91 -8.51 -10.07 0.04
CA TYR A 91 -9.57 -9.23 0.63
C TYR A 91 -9.25 -8.84 2.08
N PHE A 92 -8.86 -9.81 2.89
CA PHE A 92 -8.48 -9.58 4.28
C PHE A 92 -7.30 -8.63 4.41
N SER A 93 -6.26 -8.82 3.59
CA SER A 93 -5.12 -7.92 3.53
C SER A 93 -5.52 -6.53 3.06
N ALA A 94 -6.33 -6.40 2.00
CA ALA A 94 -6.77 -5.10 1.51
C ALA A 94 -7.55 -4.30 2.57
N THR A 95 -8.46 -4.95 3.29
CA THR A 95 -9.25 -4.31 4.36
C THR A 95 -8.40 -3.96 5.58
N SER A 96 -7.40 -4.78 5.92
CA SER A 96 -6.49 -4.53 7.04
C SER A 96 -5.47 -3.44 6.72
N TYR A 97 -4.79 -3.53 5.58
CA TYR A 97 -3.82 -2.56 5.07
C TYR A 97 -4.39 -1.15 4.95
N SER A 98 -5.63 -1.03 4.47
CA SER A 98 -6.32 0.26 4.33
C SER A 98 -6.94 0.77 5.64
N SER A 99 -6.81 0.03 6.74
CA SER A 99 -7.50 0.27 8.02
C SER A 99 -9.03 0.30 7.94
N LEU A 100 -9.62 -0.24 6.86
CA LEU A 100 -11.07 -0.33 6.71
C LEU A 100 -11.69 -1.28 7.73
N GLY A 101 -11.05 -2.45 7.95
CA GLY A 101 -11.39 -3.36 9.05
C GLY A 101 -12.86 -3.80 9.09
N VAL A 102 -13.42 -4.28 7.96
CA VAL A 102 -14.84 -4.68 7.84
C VAL A 102 -15.28 -5.68 8.93
N GLY A 103 -14.36 -6.57 9.35
CA GLY A 103 -14.56 -7.49 10.47
C GLY A 103 -15.39 -8.74 10.15
N ASP A 104 -15.76 -8.92 8.89
CA ASP A 104 -16.37 -10.14 8.34
C ASP A 104 -15.37 -11.28 8.16
N VAL A 105 -14.11 -10.94 7.87
CA VAL A 105 -12.94 -11.84 7.94
C VAL A 105 -11.97 -11.31 8.99
N PHE A 106 -11.51 -12.17 9.89
CA PHE A 106 -10.63 -11.76 10.97
C PHE A 106 -9.59 -12.83 11.35
N PRO A 107 -8.41 -12.42 11.84
CA PRO A 107 -7.31 -13.32 12.12
C PRO A 107 -7.47 -14.00 13.49
N ALA A 108 -7.01 -15.25 13.56
CA ALA A 108 -6.92 -16.00 14.81
C ALA A 108 -5.55 -15.78 15.50
N GLU A 109 -5.54 -15.85 16.83
CA GLU A 109 -4.34 -15.97 17.66
C GLU A 109 -3.19 -15.00 17.29
N GLY A 110 -2.00 -15.53 16.99
CA GLY A 110 -0.80 -14.77 16.71
C GLY A 110 -0.87 -13.90 15.45
N LEU A 111 -1.72 -14.26 14.48
CA LEU A 111 -1.87 -13.49 13.23
C LEU A 111 -2.45 -12.10 13.48
N ARG A 112 -3.15 -11.88 14.61
CA ARG A 112 -3.62 -10.55 15.04
C ARG A 112 -2.50 -9.52 15.15
N PHE A 113 -1.30 -9.95 15.58
CA PHE A 113 -0.15 -9.07 15.66
C PHE A 113 0.32 -8.63 14.26
N LEU A 114 0.42 -9.59 13.32
CA LEU A 114 0.78 -9.29 11.92
C LEU A 114 -0.24 -8.34 11.27
N THR A 115 -1.53 -8.56 11.50
CA THR A 115 -2.61 -7.67 11.00
C THR A 115 -2.49 -6.25 11.55
N GLY A 116 -2.16 -6.10 12.84
CA GLY A 116 -1.90 -4.79 13.42
C GLY A 116 -0.69 -4.08 12.78
N VAL A 117 0.39 -4.83 12.52
CA VAL A 117 1.58 -4.31 11.83
C VAL A 117 1.26 -3.92 10.38
N GLU A 118 0.48 -4.75 9.67
CA GLU A 118 0.01 -4.46 8.32
C GLU A 118 -0.79 -3.16 8.25
N ALA A 119 -1.75 -2.97 9.16
CA ALA A 119 -2.56 -1.76 9.19
C ALA A 119 -1.71 -0.49 9.41
N ILE A 120 -0.73 -0.55 10.31
CA ILE A 120 0.20 0.57 10.54
C ILE A 120 1.05 0.83 9.30
N ASN A 121 1.65 -0.20 8.72
CA ASN A 121 2.49 -0.03 7.53
C ASN A 121 1.68 0.49 6.34
N GLY A 122 0.48 -0.04 6.11
CA GLY A 122 -0.41 0.41 5.05
C GLY A 122 -0.78 1.88 5.17
N LEU A 123 -1.12 2.34 6.38
CA LEU A 123 -1.40 3.76 6.63
C LEU A 123 -0.17 4.65 6.37
N ILE A 124 1.03 4.20 6.74
CA ILE A 124 2.29 4.90 6.46
C ILE A 124 2.49 5.03 4.94
N LEU A 125 2.33 3.93 4.20
CA LEU A 125 2.53 3.92 2.74
C LEU A 125 1.47 4.76 2.01
N ILE A 126 0.21 4.74 2.46
CA ILE A 126 -0.87 5.59 1.92
C ILE A 126 -0.56 7.07 2.16
N THR A 127 -0.11 7.41 3.37
CA THR A 127 0.28 8.79 3.70
C THR A 127 1.50 9.23 2.87
N TRP A 128 2.47 8.33 2.69
CA TRP A 128 3.67 8.61 1.90
C TRP A 128 3.33 8.85 0.43
N SER A 129 2.43 8.06 -0.17
CA SER A 129 2.02 8.29 -1.57
C SER A 129 1.22 9.57 -1.76
N ALA A 130 0.40 9.96 -0.78
CA ALA A 130 -0.27 11.26 -0.78
C ALA A 130 0.77 12.40 -0.77
N ALA A 131 1.77 12.33 0.11
CA ALA A 131 2.85 13.33 0.17
C ALA A 131 3.67 13.37 -1.14
N PHE A 132 4.04 12.21 -1.68
CA PHE A 132 4.73 12.09 -2.96
C PHE A 132 3.93 12.73 -4.11
N THR A 133 2.62 12.48 -4.15
CA THR A 133 1.71 13.07 -5.14
C THR A 133 1.66 14.57 -4.98
N TYR A 134 1.50 15.06 -3.75
CA TYR A 134 1.48 16.50 -3.46
C TYR A 134 2.73 17.21 -3.99
N PHE A 135 3.94 16.72 -3.65
CA PHE A 135 5.18 17.31 -4.14
C PHE A 135 5.30 17.27 -5.67
N SER A 136 4.83 16.19 -6.30
CA SER A 136 4.85 16.05 -7.75
C SER A 136 3.91 17.04 -8.42
N VAL A 137 2.71 17.22 -7.89
CA VAL A 137 1.72 18.19 -8.39
C VAL A 137 2.17 19.63 -8.17
N GLN A 138 2.78 19.93 -7.02
CA GLN A 138 3.32 21.26 -6.72
C GLN A 138 4.37 21.66 -7.77
N LYS A 139 5.35 20.78 -8.03
CA LYS A 139 6.35 21.02 -9.08
C LYS A 139 5.73 21.21 -10.46
N MET A 140 4.68 20.44 -10.77
CA MET A 140 3.94 20.63 -12.02
C MET A 140 3.27 22.02 -12.07
N TRP A 141 2.69 22.51 -10.98
CA TRP A 141 2.05 23.83 -10.94
C TRP A 141 3.04 24.98 -11.06
N GLU A 142 4.18 24.91 -10.37
CA GLU A 142 5.28 25.90 -10.42
C GLU A 142 5.80 26.08 -11.86
N ALA A 143 6.00 24.97 -12.59
CA ALA A 143 6.42 25.00 -13.99
C ALA A 143 5.42 25.72 -14.93
N HIS A 144 4.18 25.94 -14.49
CA HIS A 144 3.12 26.62 -15.27
C HIS A 144 2.87 28.05 -14.83
N GLY A 145 3.58 28.56 -13.83
CA GLY A 145 3.36 29.90 -13.29
C GLY A 145 1.93 30.14 -12.79
N ILE A 146 1.16 29.09 -12.45
CA ILE A 146 -0.23 29.27 -11.98
C ILE A 146 -0.24 30.00 -10.63
N GLU A 147 0.81 29.90 -9.81
CA GLU A 147 0.99 30.72 -8.59
C GLU A 147 0.93 32.22 -8.92
N THR A 148 1.52 32.64 -10.04
CA THR A 148 1.50 34.05 -10.46
C THR A 148 0.13 34.55 -10.88
N LYS A 149 -0.83 33.66 -11.17
CA LYS A 149 -2.22 34.05 -11.48
C LYS A 149 -3.06 34.32 -10.25
N PHE A 150 -2.77 33.67 -9.12
CA PHE A 150 -3.49 33.91 -7.86
C PHE A 150 -3.02 35.19 -7.15
N CYS A 151 -1.76 35.61 -7.34
CA CYS A 151 -1.26 36.88 -6.81
C CYS A 151 -1.65 38.12 -7.63
N LYS A 152 -2.21 37.96 -8.84
CA LYS A 152 -2.51 39.08 -9.76
C LYS A 152 -3.95 39.63 -9.67
N GLY A 153 -4.68 39.30 -8.61
CA GLY A 153 -6.05 39.78 -8.37
C GLY A 153 -6.22 40.67 -7.14
N CYS A 154 -5.13 41.03 -6.46
CA CYS A 154 -5.14 41.91 -5.30
C CYS A 154 -4.20 43.09 -5.55
N ASP A 155 -4.50 43.90 -6.56
CA ASP A 155 -4.08 45.30 -6.70
C ASP A 155 -5.13 46.05 -7.53
#